data_AF-A0A194WW74-F1
#
_entry.id   AF-A0A194WW74-F1
#
_cell.length_a   1.000
_cell.length_b   1.000
_cell.length_c   1.000
_cell.angle_alpha   90.00
_cell.angle_beta   90.00
_cell.angle_gamma   90.00
#
_symmetry.space_group_name_H-M   'P 1'
#
loop_
_entity.id
_entity.type
_entity.pdbx_description
1 polymer ?
#
loop_
_entity_poly.entity_id
_entity_poly.type
_entity_poly.pdbx_seq_one_letter_code
_entity_poly.pdbx_strand_id
1 'polypeptide(L)'
;MHSLLLLLFSLPTLLLSHGILISPPTRAPGPASLSYCGESITGIIKADNQSGIEALHKASVTSKDYHADKCNLLLCKGLQLEDNEKNVQTWSPGEEVVLKVWTRIPHVGWWSVGIVDAGSLLLVGGGSVWGFLRTKVEANMMVDFEIEVVIPKVFPRCAVPGDCVLQWTWFGRVVKQTYESCVDFVVVPESYEVGGGDDEKQKYISQ
;
A
#
# COMPACT_ATOMS: atom_id res chain seq x y z
N MET A 1 24.53 55.58 -8.74
CA MET A 1 24.50 54.58 -7.65
C MET A 1 23.06 54.14 -7.48
N HIS A 2 22.65 53.01 -8.06
CA HIS A 2 21.32 52.43 -7.86
C HIS A 2 21.52 51.01 -7.33
N SER A 3 21.33 50.82 -6.03
CA SER A 3 21.36 49.50 -5.38
C SER A 3 20.22 48.65 -5.89
N LEU A 4 20.55 47.56 -6.57
CA LEU A 4 19.60 46.51 -6.96
C LEU A 4 19.37 45.61 -5.73
N LEU A 5 18.22 45.78 -5.07
CA LEU A 5 17.82 44.94 -3.94
C LEU A 5 17.34 43.57 -4.47
N LEU A 6 18.18 42.54 -4.34
CA LEU A 6 17.80 41.15 -4.63
C LEU A 6 16.84 40.64 -3.56
N LEU A 7 15.53 40.66 -3.86
CA LEU A 7 14.51 39.97 -3.08
C LEU A 7 14.66 38.45 -3.28
N LEU A 8 15.37 37.79 -2.37
CA LEU A 8 15.31 36.33 -2.23
C LEU A 8 13.90 35.95 -1.76
N PHE A 9 13.06 35.49 -2.67
CA PHE A 9 11.84 34.76 -2.32
C PHE A 9 12.25 33.43 -1.70
N SER A 10 12.09 33.28 -0.39
CA SER A 10 12.10 31.98 0.27
C SER A 10 10.87 31.19 -0.19
N LEU A 11 11.08 30.25 -1.12
CA LEU A 11 10.06 29.24 -1.42
C LEU A 11 9.82 28.47 -0.11
N PRO A 12 8.59 28.40 0.42
CA PRO A 12 8.31 27.56 1.57
C PRO A 12 8.64 26.13 1.16
N THR A 13 9.69 25.56 1.73
CA THR A 13 9.93 24.13 1.68
C THR A 13 8.76 23.48 2.40
N LEU A 14 7.84 22.91 1.63
CA LEU A 14 6.86 21.99 2.19
C LEU A 14 7.69 20.91 2.90
N LEU A 15 7.65 20.90 4.22
CA LEU A 15 8.15 19.76 5.00
C LEU A 15 7.18 18.63 4.70
N LEU A 16 7.49 17.83 3.68
CA LEU A 16 6.69 16.64 3.39
C LEU A 16 6.94 15.62 4.49
N SER A 17 5.88 15.03 5.03
CA SER A 17 6.05 13.77 5.74
C SER A 17 6.45 12.69 4.74
N HIS A 18 7.07 11.62 5.18
CA HIS A 18 7.50 10.57 4.27
C HIS A 18 7.42 9.25 5.02
N GLY A 19 6.55 8.36 4.56
CA GLY A 19 6.36 7.04 5.15
C GLY A 19 5.94 6.01 4.11
N ILE A 20 6.43 4.78 4.26
CA ILE A 20 6.20 3.68 3.32
C ILE A 20 6.27 2.33 4.05
N LEU A 21 5.52 1.35 3.57
CA LEU A 21 5.77 -0.05 3.92
C LEU A 21 7.02 -0.56 3.17
N ILE A 22 7.93 -1.17 3.92
CA ILE A 22 9.18 -1.75 3.38
C ILE A 22 9.21 -3.28 3.43
N SER A 23 8.32 -3.91 4.20
CA SER A 23 8.15 -5.36 4.23
C SER A 23 6.70 -5.71 4.58
N PRO A 24 6.09 -6.69 3.89
CA PRO A 24 6.53 -7.31 2.63
C PRO A 24 6.75 -6.28 1.50
N PRO A 25 7.38 -6.66 0.37
CA PRO A 25 7.64 -5.74 -0.73
C PRO A 25 6.36 -5.08 -1.22
N THR A 26 6.42 -3.77 -1.42
CA THR A 26 5.28 -2.98 -1.90
C THR A 26 5.39 -2.71 -3.39
N ARG A 27 4.28 -2.29 -4.00
CA ARG A 27 4.30 -1.87 -5.40
C ARG A 27 5.34 -0.76 -5.65
N ALA A 28 6.11 -0.93 -6.71
CA ALA A 28 7.03 0.06 -7.27
C ALA A 28 6.59 0.44 -8.70
N PRO A 29 6.95 1.64 -9.20
CA PRO A 29 6.58 2.06 -10.55
C PRO A 29 7.41 1.35 -11.62
N GLY A 30 6.77 0.93 -12.71
CA GLY A 30 7.40 0.39 -13.91
C GLY A 30 6.69 0.85 -15.20
N PRO A 31 6.89 0.12 -16.32
CA PRO A 31 6.28 0.45 -17.60
C PRO A 31 4.75 0.53 -17.58
N ALA A 32 4.06 -0.31 -16.81
CA ALA A 32 2.59 -0.27 -16.73
C ALA A 32 2.13 1.01 -16.00
N SER A 33 2.76 1.33 -14.88
CA SER A 33 2.51 2.58 -14.14
C SER A 33 2.79 3.81 -15.01
N LEU A 34 3.84 3.79 -15.84
CA LEU A 34 4.13 4.88 -16.77
C LEU A 34 3.03 5.00 -17.84
N SER A 35 2.62 3.88 -18.42
CA SER A 35 1.57 3.82 -19.44
C SER A 35 0.21 4.28 -18.91
N TYR A 36 -0.12 4.00 -17.64
CA TYR A 36 -1.44 4.29 -17.08
C TYR A 36 -1.50 5.64 -16.35
N CYS A 37 -0.44 5.99 -15.62
CA CYS A 37 -0.40 7.22 -14.81
C CYS A 37 0.31 8.38 -15.50
N GLY A 38 1.07 8.14 -16.56
CA GLY A 38 1.85 9.15 -17.26
C GLY A 38 3.18 9.50 -16.58
N GLU A 39 3.99 10.28 -17.31
CA GLU A 39 5.37 10.65 -16.94
C GLU A 39 5.43 11.48 -15.67
N SER A 40 4.51 12.43 -15.50
CA SER A 40 4.55 13.35 -14.37
C SER A 40 4.35 12.62 -13.03
N ILE A 41 3.39 11.70 -12.97
CA ILE A 41 3.07 10.95 -11.75
C ILE A 41 4.17 9.93 -11.47
N THR A 42 4.56 9.12 -12.46
CA THR A 42 5.63 8.15 -12.26
C THR A 42 6.98 8.80 -11.96
N GLY A 43 7.27 9.97 -12.53
CA GLY A 43 8.45 10.76 -12.21
C GLY A 43 8.50 11.20 -10.75
N ILE A 44 7.38 11.67 -10.19
CA ILE A 44 7.27 12.04 -8.77
C ILE A 44 7.53 10.82 -7.87
N ILE A 45 6.91 9.67 -8.17
CA ILE A 45 7.07 8.46 -7.35
C ILE A 45 8.50 7.91 -7.44
N LYS A 46 9.15 7.98 -8.61
CA LYS A 46 10.55 7.56 -8.77
C LYS A 46 11.52 8.48 -8.04
N ALA A 47 11.27 9.78 -8.06
CA ALA A 47 12.07 10.76 -7.33
C ALA A 47 11.90 10.59 -5.81
N ASP A 48 10.69 10.23 -5.37
CA ASP A 48 10.38 9.95 -3.98
C ASP A 48 9.30 8.87 -3.84
N ASN A 49 9.73 7.66 -3.44
CA ASN A 49 8.84 6.52 -3.24
C ASN A 49 7.87 6.71 -2.04
N GLN A 50 8.13 7.71 -1.21
CA GLN A 50 7.30 8.17 -0.10
C GLN A 50 6.44 9.38 -0.45
N SER A 51 6.31 9.72 -1.72
CA SER A 51 5.48 10.84 -2.16
C SER A 51 4.01 10.65 -1.72
N GLY A 52 3.42 11.75 -1.26
CA GLY A 52 2.02 11.80 -0.86
C GLY A 52 1.07 11.90 -2.05
N ILE A 53 -0.13 11.34 -1.90
CA ILE A 53 -1.17 11.28 -2.93
C ILE A 53 -1.56 12.68 -3.42
N GLU A 54 -1.51 13.71 -2.58
CA GLU A 54 -1.87 15.07 -2.94
C GLU A 54 -0.93 15.66 -4.01
N ALA A 55 0.36 15.29 -3.99
CA ALA A 55 1.30 15.70 -5.02
C ALA A 55 1.00 14.98 -6.35
N LEU A 56 0.64 13.70 -6.29
CA LEU A 56 0.27 12.90 -7.45
C LEU A 56 -1.03 13.41 -8.09
N HIS A 57 -2.03 13.73 -7.27
CA HIS A 57 -3.27 14.33 -7.72
C HIS A 57 -3.05 15.72 -8.35
N LYS A 58 -2.17 16.54 -7.77
CA LYS A 58 -1.81 17.82 -8.40
C LYS A 58 -1.18 17.62 -9.78
N ALA A 59 -0.32 16.61 -9.93
CA ALA A 59 0.30 16.29 -11.22
C ALA A 59 -0.73 15.75 -12.24
N SER A 60 -1.69 14.94 -11.79
CA SER A 60 -2.71 14.34 -12.66
C SER A 60 -3.62 15.38 -13.32
N VAL A 61 -3.95 16.48 -12.61
CA VAL A 61 -4.78 17.58 -13.14
C VAL A 61 -4.16 18.25 -14.38
N THR A 62 -2.84 18.22 -14.52
CA THR A 62 -2.11 18.87 -15.62
C THR A 62 -1.51 17.91 -16.65
N SER A 63 -1.56 16.60 -16.36
CA SER A 63 -0.99 15.55 -17.20
C SER A 63 -1.95 15.21 -18.35
N LYS A 64 -1.42 15.12 -19.58
CA LYS A 64 -2.19 14.74 -20.78
C LYS A 64 -2.22 13.23 -21.00
N ASP A 65 -1.34 12.52 -20.33
CA ASP A 65 -1.05 11.09 -20.43
C ASP A 65 -1.52 10.32 -19.17
N TYR A 66 -2.28 10.98 -18.29
CA TYR A 66 -2.91 10.36 -17.15
C TYR A 66 -4.25 9.72 -17.53
N HIS A 67 -4.41 8.43 -17.23
CA HIS A 67 -5.63 7.67 -17.48
C HIS A 67 -6.32 7.31 -16.16
N ALA A 68 -7.27 8.14 -15.71
CA ALA A 68 -7.93 7.98 -14.41
C ALA A 68 -8.67 6.64 -14.24
N ASP A 69 -9.15 6.04 -15.34
CA ASP A 69 -9.79 4.73 -15.38
C ASP A 69 -8.82 3.57 -15.16
N LYS A 70 -7.51 3.81 -15.33
CA LYS A 70 -6.45 2.81 -15.19
C LYS A 70 -5.49 3.09 -14.04
N CYS A 71 -5.35 4.36 -13.66
CA CYS A 71 -4.47 4.83 -12.60
C CYS A 71 -5.29 5.46 -11.48
N ASN A 72 -5.79 4.62 -10.56
CA ASN A 72 -6.51 5.10 -9.39
C ASN A 72 -5.51 5.53 -8.31
N LEU A 73 -5.31 6.84 -8.14
CA LEU A 73 -4.35 7.39 -7.17
C LEU A 73 -4.71 7.14 -5.69
N LEU A 74 -5.93 6.68 -5.40
CA LEU A 74 -6.38 6.28 -4.06
C LEU A 74 -6.28 4.76 -3.82
N LEU A 75 -5.77 4.02 -4.82
CA LEU A 75 -5.46 2.60 -4.73
C LEU A 75 -4.00 2.39 -5.10
N CYS A 76 -3.20 2.01 -4.12
CA CYS A 76 -1.75 1.80 -4.28
C CYS A 76 -1.02 2.98 -4.95
N LYS A 77 -1.49 4.22 -4.78
CA LYS A 77 -1.00 5.43 -5.47
C LYS A 77 -1.06 5.34 -7.00
N GLY A 78 -1.95 4.49 -7.54
CA GLY A 78 -2.04 4.18 -8.96
C GLY A 78 -0.92 3.27 -9.47
N LEU A 79 -0.08 2.70 -8.59
CA LEU A 79 0.95 1.76 -8.99
C LEU A 79 0.33 0.43 -9.41
N GLN A 80 0.88 -0.17 -10.46
CA GLN A 80 0.27 -1.29 -11.17
C GLN A 80 0.82 -2.65 -10.70
N LEU A 81 -0.03 -3.69 -10.69
CA LEU A 81 0.37 -5.05 -10.32
C LEU A 81 1.35 -5.63 -11.34
N GLU A 82 1.18 -5.31 -12.61
CA GLU A 82 1.97 -5.80 -13.74
C GLU A 82 3.45 -5.44 -13.59
N ASP A 83 3.75 -4.32 -12.91
CA ASP A 83 5.12 -3.92 -12.58
C ASP A 83 5.70 -4.72 -11.39
N ASN A 84 4.87 -5.50 -10.68
CA ASN A 84 5.11 -6.04 -9.35
C ASN A 84 4.72 -7.52 -9.16
N GLU A 85 4.35 -8.25 -10.22
CA GLU A 85 3.86 -9.65 -10.12
C GLU A 85 4.82 -10.58 -9.35
N LYS A 86 6.12 -10.29 -9.42
CA LYS A 86 7.20 -11.04 -8.75
C LYS A 86 7.16 -10.91 -7.22
N ASN A 87 6.47 -9.89 -6.73
CA ASN A 87 6.38 -9.53 -5.32
C ASN A 87 5.06 -9.98 -4.68
N VAL A 88 4.20 -10.70 -5.42
CA VAL A 88 2.93 -11.21 -4.90
C VAL A 88 3.22 -12.20 -3.78
N GLN A 89 2.66 -11.92 -2.60
CA GLN A 89 2.75 -12.79 -1.45
C GLN A 89 1.74 -13.94 -1.55
N THR A 90 2.00 -15.03 -0.83
CA THR A 90 1.03 -16.12 -0.66
C THR A 90 0.82 -16.30 0.83
N TRP A 91 -0.43 -16.14 1.28
CA TRP A 91 -0.81 -16.26 2.69
C TRP A 91 -1.89 -17.31 2.86
N SER A 92 -2.04 -17.80 4.09
CA SER A 92 -3.07 -18.76 4.50
C SER A 92 -4.17 -18.09 5.33
N PRO A 93 -5.41 -18.58 5.29
CA PRO A 93 -6.45 -18.12 6.21
C PRO A 93 -6.03 -18.28 7.68
N GLY A 94 -6.15 -17.21 8.46
CA GLY A 94 -5.74 -17.18 9.87
C GLY A 94 -4.26 -16.88 10.11
N GLU A 95 -3.45 -16.72 9.06
CA GLU A 95 -2.04 -16.37 9.16
C GLU A 95 -1.86 -14.96 9.76
N GLU A 96 -0.85 -14.82 10.63
CA GLU A 96 -0.38 -13.52 11.13
C GLU A 96 0.73 -13.00 10.22
N VAL A 97 0.50 -11.84 9.62
CA VAL A 97 1.43 -11.16 8.71
C VAL A 97 1.99 -9.93 9.41
N VAL A 98 3.32 -9.81 9.42
CA VAL A 98 4.02 -8.65 9.99
C VAL A 98 4.39 -7.67 8.89
N LEU A 99 3.93 -6.43 9.05
CA LEU A 99 4.24 -5.31 8.17
C LEU A 99 5.28 -4.41 8.82
N LYS A 100 6.30 -3.97 8.08
CA LYS A 100 7.33 -3.05 8.57
C LYS A 100 7.17 -1.69 7.90
N VAL A 101 6.99 -0.66 8.72
CA VAL A 101 6.87 0.73 8.27
C VAL A 101 8.18 1.46 8.48
N TRP A 102 8.62 2.18 7.45
CA TRP A 102 9.71 3.14 7.56
C TRP A 102 9.17 4.54 7.31
N THR A 103 9.45 5.48 8.20
CA THR A 103 9.20 6.92 7.97
C THR A 103 10.50 7.69 7.90
N ARG A 104 10.78 8.29 6.74
CA ARG A 104 11.95 9.17 6.58
C ARG A 104 11.76 10.48 7.35
N ILE A 105 10.54 11.00 7.37
CA ILE A 105 10.19 12.22 8.10
C ILE A 105 8.92 11.94 8.90
N PRO A 106 9.03 11.65 10.21
CA PRO A 106 7.89 11.30 11.04
C PRO A 106 7.07 12.55 11.39
N HIS A 107 5.75 12.45 11.28
CA HIS A 107 4.81 13.47 11.73
C HIS A 107 3.69 12.88 12.57
N VAL A 108 3.03 13.73 13.36
CA VAL A 108 1.82 13.30 14.06
C VAL A 108 0.74 12.96 13.05
N GLY A 109 0.18 11.75 13.13
CA GLY A 109 -0.76 11.28 12.12
C GLY A 109 -1.51 10.01 12.50
N TRP A 110 -2.56 9.71 11.74
CA TRP A 110 -3.31 8.46 11.87
C TRP A 110 -2.92 7.52 10.75
N TRP A 111 -2.80 6.24 11.06
CA TRP A 111 -2.60 5.22 10.05
C TRP A 111 -3.68 4.14 10.13
N SER A 112 -3.89 3.48 9.01
CA SER A 112 -4.74 2.32 8.87
C SER A 112 -4.10 1.26 8.00
N VAL A 113 -4.46 0.00 8.25
CA VAL A 113 -4.23 -1.11 7.33
C VAL A 113 -5.56 -1.81 7.08
N GLY A 114 -5.82 -2.17 5.83
CA GLY A 114 -6.98 -2.97 5.45
C GLY A 114 -6.72 -3.83 4.23
N ILE A 115 -7.49 -4.92 4.09
CA ILE A 115 -7.56 -5.69 2.85
C ILE A 115 -8.66 -5.08 1.98
N VAL A 116 -8.26 -4.58 0.82
CA VAL A 116 -9.10 -3.80 -0.09
C VAL A 116 -9.32 -4.58 -1.38
N ASP A 117 -10.57 -4.60 -1.85
CA ASP A 117 -10.91 -5.04 -3.20
C ASP A 117 -10.35 -4.04 -4.22
N ALA A 118 -9.50 -4.51 -5.13
CA ALA A 118 -8.82 -3.61 -6.05
C ALA A 118 -9.75 -3.04 -7.14
N GLY A 119 -10.87 -3.69 -7.44
CA GLY A 119 -11.85 -3.22 -8.44
C GLY A 119 -12.84 -2.19 -7.89
N SER A 120 -13.18 -2.27 -6.60
CA SER A 120 -14.25 -1.49 -5.99
C SER A 120 -13.83 -0.61 -4.81
N LEU A 121 -12.57 -0.69 -4.37
CA LEU A 121 -12.04 -0.03 -3.17
C LEU A 121 -12.76 -0.41 -1.86
N LEU A 122 -13.54 -1.49 -1.87
CA LEU A 122 -14.26 -1.91 -0.67
C LEU A 122 -13.30 -2.61 0.28
N LEU A 123 -13.38 -2.28 1.57
CA LEU A 123 -12.74 -3.07 2.60
C LEU A 123 -13.44 -4.44 2.65
N VAL A 124 -12.71 -5.50 2.31
CA VAL A 124 -13.27 -6.85 2.15
C VAL A 124 -12.83 -7.82 3.24
N GLY A 125 -11.79 -7.50 4.01
CA GLY A 125 -11.28 -8.38 5.05
C GLY A 125 -10.31 -7.73 6.01
N GLY A 126 -10.10 -8.43 7.13
CA GLY A 126 -9.35 -7.94 8.28
C GLY A 126 -10.13 -6.85 9.00
N GLY A 127 -10.09 -6.83 10.33
CA GLY A 127 -10.44 -5.59 11.03
C GLY A 127 -9.47 -4.51 10.54
N SER A 128 -9.95 -3.29 10.27
CA SER A 128 -9.03 -2.20 10.01
C SER A 128 -8.17 -2.00 11.24
N VAL A 129 -6.86 -2.22 11.14
CA VAL A 129 -5.93 -1.92 12.23
C VAL A 129 -5.67 -0.42 12.15
N TRP A 130 -6.03 0.30 13.20
CA TRP A 130 -5.83 1.76 13.30
C TRP A 130 -4.79 2.07 14.36
N GLY A 131 -3.97 3.09 14.09
CA GLY A 131 -3.06 3.62 15.09
C GLY A 131 -2.77 5.09 14.90
N PHE A 132 -1.99 5.62 15.84
CA PHE A 132 -1.65 7.03 15.89
C PHE A 132 -0.16 7.20 16.18
N LEU A 133 0.56 7.82 15.25
CA LEU A 133 1.97 8.15 15.43
C LEU A 133 2.08 9.42 16.28
N ARG A 134 2.66 9.31 17.49
CA ARG A 134 2.94 10.44 18.39
C ARG A 134 4.41 10.84 18.27
N THR A 135 4.70 12.12 18.08
CA THR A 135 6.08 12.60 17.94
C THR A 135 6.77 12.78 19.28
N LYS A 136 7.60 11.79 19.65
CA LYS A 136 8.90 11.99 20.30
C LYS A 136 9.89 11.10 19.55
N VAL A 137 10.24 11.50 18.32
CA VAL A 137 11.09 10.68 17.46
C VAL A 137 12.50 11.26 17.50
N GLU A 138 13.44 10.48 18.03
CA GLU A 138 14.88 10.74 17.91
C GLU A 138 15.26 10.62 16.43
N ALA A 139 16.16 11.46 15.93
CA ALA A 139 16.46 11.60 14.50
C ALA A 139 17.10 10.34 13.83
N ASN A 140 17.21 9.21 14.53
CA ASN A 140 17.92 8.00 14.09
C ASN A 140 17.09 6.70 14.06
N MET A 141 15.77 6.74 14.25
CA MET A 141 14.93 5.52 14.12
C MET A 141 14.79 5.13 12.64
N MET A 142 15.36 3.97 12.27
CA MET A 142 15.41 3.44 10.88
C MET A 142 14.33 2.39 10.54
N VAL A 143 13.52 1.97 11.50
CA VAL A 143 12.19 1.35 11.31
C VAL A 143 11.38 1.87 12.49
N ASP A 144 10.27 2.55 12.22
CA ASP A 144 9.55 3.22 13.31
C ASP A 144 8.68 2.23 14.08
N PHE A 145 8.08 1.26 13.39
CA PHE A 145 7.20 0.26 14.01
C PHE A 145 6.83 -0.90 13.06
N GLU A 146 6.37 -1.98 13.67
CA GLU A 146 5.76 -3.13 12.99
C GLU A 146 4.25 -3.13 13.24
N ILE A 147 3.48 -3.66 12.29
CA ILE A 147 2.03 -3.85 12.38
C ILE A 147 1.73 -5.32 12.13
N GLU A 148 1.07 -5.97 13.07
CA GLU A 148 0.57 -7.34 12.90
C GLU A 148 -0.85 -7.31 12.32
N VAL A 149 -1.08 -8.09 11.27
CA VAL A 149 -2.37 -8.24 10.60
C VAL A 149 -2.71 -9.71 10.50
N VAL A 150 -3.91 -10.10 10.95
CA VAL A 150 -4.40 -11.46 10.82
C VAL A 150 -5.23 -11.59 9.54
N ILE A 151 -4.84 -12.49 8.65
CA ILE A 151 -5.65 -12.85 7.48
C ILE A 151 -6.93 -13.56 7.97
N PRO A 152 -8.13 -13.13 7.55
CA PRO A 152 -9.36 -13.75 8.05
C PRO A 152 -9.41 -15.26 7.78
N LYS A 153 -9.84 -16.04 8.78
CA LYS A 153 -9.98 -17.50 8.66
C LYS A 153 -11.01 -17.95 7.63
N VAL A 154 -12.03 -17.12 7.40
CA VAL A 154 -13.07 -17.35 6.38
C VAL A 154 -12.96 -16.20 5.39
N PHE A 155 -12.32 -16.47 4.26
CA PHE A 155 -12.00 -15.44 3.28
C PHE A 155 -12.13 -16.00 1.85
N PRO A 156 -13.33 -15.96 1.24
CA PRO A 156 -13.58 -16.61 -0.04
C PRO A 156 -13.09 -15.80 -1.27
N ARG A 157 -12.29 -14.76 -1.07
CA ARG A 157 -11.82 -13.83 -2.11
C ARG A 157 -10.29 -13.71 -2.07
N CYS A 158 -9.74 -12.97 -3.02
CA CYS A 158 -8.30 -12.71 -3.13
C CYS A 158 -7.49 -13.97 -3.46
N ALA A 159 -8.03 -14.83 -4.31
CA ALA A 159 -7.36 -16.05 -4.76
C ALA A 159 -6.52 -15.83 -6.03
N VAL A 160 -6.78 -14.75 -6.76
CA VAL A 160 -6.04 -14.35 -7.96
C VAL A 160 -5.27 -13.06 -7.65
N PRO A 161 -4.00 -12.94 -8.09
CA PRO A 161 -3.25 -11.70 -7.94
C PRO A 161 -4.03 -10.52 -8.54
N GLY A 162 -4.17 -9.45 -7.76
CA GLY A 162 -4.89 -8.25 -8.20
C GLY A 162 -6.37 -8.21 -7.87
N ASP A 163 -6.97 -9.31 -7.37
CA ASP A 163 -8.31 -9.26 -6.78
C ASP A 163 -8.35 -8.29 -5.59
N CYS A 164 -7.29 -8.34 -4.77
CA CYS A 164 -7.17 -7.57 -3.54
C CYS A 164 -5.74 -7.12 -3.30
N VAL A 165 -5.62 -6.12 -2.44
CA VAL A 165 -4.34 -5.63 -1.90
C VAL A 165 -4.46 -5.41 -0.41
N LEU A 166 -3.36 -5.58 0.31
CA LEU A 166 -3.25 -5.03 1.66
C LEU A 166 -2.75 -3.61 1.52
N GLN A 167 -3.57 -2.64 1.89
CA GLN A 167 -3.26 -1.21 1.77
C GLN A 167 -2.97 -0.62 3.15
N TRP A 168 -1.77 -0.08 3.32
CA TRP A 168 -1.43 0.80 4.43
C TRP A 168 -1.62 2.25 3.99
N THR A 169 -2.32 3.02 4.81
CA THR A 169 -2.54 4.46 4.61
C THR A 169 -2.12 5.21 5.85
N TRP A 170 -1.38 6.32 5.69
CA TRP A 170 -1.02 7.23 6.78
C TRP A 170 -1.35 8.67 6.41
N PHE A 171 -2.10 9.35 7.26
CA PHE A 171 -2.40 10.77 7.14
C PHE A 171 -1.60 11.60 8.14
N GLY A 172 -0.64 12.39 7.64
CA GLY A 172 0.13 13.34 8.43
C GLY A 172 -0.69 14.60 8.73
N ARG A 173 -1.07 14.82 10.00
CA ARG A 173 -1.99 15.91 10.40
C ARG A 173 -1.40 17.30 10.22
N VAL A 174 -0.11 17.44 10.45
CA VAL A 174 0.58 18.74 10.41
C VAL A 174 0.71 19.21 8.96
N VAL A 175 1.10 18.30 8.08
CA VAL A 175 1.36 18.59 6.66
C VAL A 175 0.13 18.44 5.78
N LYS A 176 -0.92 17.77 6.29
CA LYS A 176 -2.16 17.43 5.59
C LYS A 176 -1.88 16.63 4.30
N GLN A 177 -1.14 15.55 4.45
CA GLN A 177 -0.75 14.67 3.34
C GLN A 177 -1.03 13.21 3.67
N THR A 178 -1.33 12.45 2.62
CA THR A 178 -1.69 11.04 2.69
C THR A 178 -0.65 10.19 1.98
N TYR A 179 -0.13 9.20 2.69
CA TYR A 179 0.86 8.25 2.22
C TYR A 179 0.23 6.89 2.13
N GLU A 180 0.59 6.16 1.08
CA GLU A 180 -0.02 4.88 0.80
C GLU A 180 1.00 3.88 0.26
N SER A 181 0.80 2.62 0.62
CA SER A 181 1.59 1.49 0.15
C SER A 181 0.71 0.25 0.07
N CYS A 182 0.90 -0.54 -0.97
CA CYS A 182 0.18 -1.80 -1.15
C CYS A 182 1.13 -2.98 -1.19
N VAL A 183 0.71 -4.06 -0.53
CA VAL A 183 1.28 -5.40 -0.69
C VAL A 183 0.28 -6.22 -1.49
N ASP A 184 0.75 -6.77 -2.61
CA ASP A 184 -0.02 -7.71 -3.42
C ASP A 184 0.09 -9.11 -2.81
N PHE A 185 -1.03 -9.83 -2.77
CA PHE A 185 -1.06 -11.18 -2.20
C PHE A 185 -2.18 -12.02 -2.79
N VAL A 186 -2.08 -13.33 -2.56
CA VAL A 186 -3.18 -14.27 -2.69
C VAL A 186 -3.38 -15.05 -1.39
N VAL A 187 -4.63 -15.45 -1.13
CA VAL A 187 -4.96 -16.36 -0.04
C VAL A 187 -5.18 -17.75 -0.61
N VAL A 188 -4.34 -18.70 -0.20
CA VAL A 188 -4.48 -20.11 -0.54
C VAL A 188 -4.94 -20.86 0.70
N PRO A 189 -6.04 -21.63 0.62
CA PRO A 189 -6.40 -22.53 1.72
C PRO A 189 -5.25 -23.48 1.99
N GLU A 190 -4.97 -23.76 3.27
CA GLU A 190 -4.07 -24.84 3.63
C GLU A 190 -4.61 -26.11 2.96
N SER A 191 -3.77 -26.78 2.16
CA SER A 191 -4.18 -28.03 1.53
C SER A 191 -4.56 -29.00 2.63
N TYR A 192 -5.82 -29.40 2.68
CA TYR A 192 -6.21 -30.56 3.46
C TYR A 192 -5.50 -31.76 2.81
N GLU A 193 -4.35 -32.14 3.35
CA GLU A 193 -3.77 -33.46 3.13
C GLU A 193 -4.83 -34.44 3.61
N VAL A 194 -5.59 -35.01 2.68
CA VAL A 194 -6.36 -36.23 2.95
C VAL A 194 -5.29 -37.28 3.22
N GLY A 195 -4.90 -37.40 4.49
CA GLY A 195 -3.96 -38.40 4.94
C GLY A 195 -4.39 -39.72 4.32
N GLY A 196 -3.46 -40.37 3.61
CA GLY A 196 -3.66 -41.69 3.02
C GLY A 196 -4.07 -42.66 4.11
N GLY A 197 -5.38 -42.75 4.32
CA GLY A 197 -6.06 -43.66 5.22
C GLY A 197 -6.82 -44.61 4.33
N ASP A 198 -6.27 -45.82 4.27
CA ASP A 198 -6.74 -47.01 3.57
C ASP A 198 -8.25 -47.09 3.32
N ASP A 199 -8.57 -47.61 2.13
CA ASP A 199 -9.85 -48.22 1.76
C ASP A 199 -10.42 -49.07 2.91
N GLU A 200 -11.27 -48.51 3.76
CA GLU A 200 -12.18 -49.32 4.55
C GLU A 200 -13.57 -48.66 4.71
N LYS A 201 -14.55 -49.43 4.23
CA LYS A 201 -15.98 -49.44 4.59
C LYS A 201 -16.90 -48.47 3.83
N GLN A 202 -17.16 -48.89 2.61
CA GLN A 202 -18.51 -48.89 2.04
C GLN A 202 -19.43 -49.81 2.87
N LYS A 203 -20.08 -49.27 3.90
CA LYS A 203 -21.26 -49.88 4.51
C LYS A 203 -22.12 -48.79 5.12
N TYR A 204 -23.44 -48.94 5.00
CA TYR A 204 -24.50 -48.04 5.45
C TYR A 204 -24.96 -46.96 4.47
N ILE A 205 -25.60 -47.38 3.37
CA ILE A 205 -26.90 -46.80 2.97
C ILE A 205 -27.80 -47.95 2.49
N SER A 206 -28.59 -48.51 3.41
CA SER A 206 -29.86 -49.17 3.10
C SER A 206 -30.70 -49.29 4.38
N GLN A 207 -31.47 -48.26 4.67
CA GLN A 207 -32.76 -48.34 5.36
C GLN A 207 -33.71 -47.35 4.70
#